data_AF-A0A2S6SS60-F1
#
_entry.id   AF-A0A2S6SS60-F1
#
_cell.length_a   1.000
_cell.length_b   1.000
_cell.length_c   1.000
_cell.angle_alpha   90.00
_cell.angle_beta   90.00
_cell.angle_gamma   90.00
#
_symmetry.space_group_name_H-M   'P 1'
#
loop_
_entity.id
_entity.type
_entity.pdbx_description
1 polymer ?
#
loop_
_entity_poly.entity_id
_entity_poly.type
_entity_poly.pdbx_seq_one_letter_code
_entity_poly.pdbx_strand_id
1 'polypeptide(L)'
;MKYSKQIIILMAVNIVMAFLLIFIGHQARNIEISNSILENKINKIREQIDINKIEYTFHTNPEYLKKLYELYHQDIENFQESKIISYNEFLNKGKTNILLVDY
;
A
#
# COMPACT_ATOMS: atom_id res chain seq x y z
N MET A 1 40.82 -12.69 54.78
CA MET A 1 40.95 -13.81 53.82
C MET A 1 41.87 -13.40 52.68
N LYS A 2 42.87 -14.22 52.31
CA LYS A 2 43.91 -13.90 51.31
C LYS A 2 43.40 -13.56 49.90
N TYR A 3 42.13 -13.85 49.60
CA TYR A 3 41.53 -13.68 48.25
C TYR A 3 40.35 -12.71 48.18
N SER A 4 40.01 -12.02 49.28
CA SER A 4 38.80 -11.19 49.34
C SER A 4 38.81 -10.06 48.30
N LYS A 5 39.97 -9.45 48.02
CA LYS A 5 40.10 -8.37 47.03
C LYS A 5 39.81 -8.87 45.61
N GLN A 6 40.34 -10.04 45.25
CA GLN A 6 40.13 -10.66 43.94
C GLN A 6 38.65 -11.02 43.73
N ILE A 7 37.99 -11.55 44.77
CA ILE A 7 36.55 -11.87 44.72
C ILE A 7 35.71 -10.61 44.47
N ILE A 8 36.01 -9.50 45.17
CA ILE A 8 35.29 -8.24 44.99
C ILE A 8 35.47 -7.69 43.56
N ILE A 9 36.69 -7.75 43.01
CA ILE A 9 36.96 -7.32 41.64
C ILE A 9 36.19 -8.17 40.62
N LEU A 10 36.19 -9.49 40.78
CA LEU A 10 35.43 -10.40 39.90
C LEU A 10 33.93 -10.08 39.93
N MET A 11 33.40 -9.81 41.13
CA MET A 11 31.99 -9.47 41.33
C MET A 11 31.63 -8.14 40.65
N ALA A 12 32.49 -7.12 40.76
CA ALA A 12 32.32 -5.84 40.09
C ALA A 12 32.35 -5.98 38.56
N VAL A 13 33.28 -6.76 38.02
CA VAL A 13 33.36 -7.02 36.57
C VAL A 13 32.10 -7.72 36.07
N ASN A 14 31.60 -8.72 36.80
CA ASN A 14 30.36 -9.40 36.42
C ASN A 14 29.15 -8.47 36.41
N ILE A 15 29.05 -7.56 37.39
CA ILE A 15 27.99 -6.55 37.42
C ILE A 15 28.08 -5.61 36.21
N VAL A 16 29.28 -5.11 35.90
CA VAL A 16 29.49 -4.26 34.71
C VAL A 16 29.09 -5.02 33.44
N MET A 17 29.47 -6.28 33.33
CA MET A 17 29.15 -7.11 32.16
C MET A 17 27.65 -7.33 32.01
N ALA A 18 26.93 -7.54 33.12
CA ALA A 18 25.47 -7.64 33.11
C ALA A 18 24.80 -6.36 32.60
N PHE A 19 25.26 -5.18 33.04
CA PHE A 19 24.73 -3.91 32.55
C PHE A 19 25.01 -3.69 31.07
N LEU A 20 26.20 -4.06 30.58
CA LEU A 20 26.53 -3.99 29.16
C LEU A 20 25.62 -4.89 28.32
N LEU A 21 25.33 -6.11 28.78
CA LEU A 21 24.42 -7.02 28.08
C LEU A 21 23.00 -6.46 28.01
N ILE A 22 22.50 -5.89 29.11
CA ILE A 22 21.18 -5.24 29.13
C ILE A 22 21.15 -4.05 28.16
N PHE A 23 22.21 -3.23 28.15
CA PHE A 23 22.32 -2.10 27.25
C PHE A 23 22.31 -2.53 25.78
N ILE A 24 23.13 -3.53 25.42
CA ILE A 24 23.17 -4.06 24.05
C ILE A 24 21.82 -4.65 23.66
N GLY A 25 21.17 -5.41 24.55
CA GLY A 25 19.84 -5.98 24.31
C GLY A 25 18.79 -4.90 24.05
N HIS A 26 18.82 -3.80 24.81
CA HIS A 26 17.94 -2.65 24.59
C HIS A 26 18.17 -2.01 23.21
N GLN A 27 19.43 -1.80 22.82
CA GLN A 27 19.75 -1.23 21.51
C GLN A 27 19.37 -2.17 20.36
N ALA A 28 19.62 -3.47 20.51
CA ALA A 28 19.23 -4.47 19.53
C ALA A 28 17.71 -4.49 19.30
N ARG A 29 16.91 -4.40 20.37
CA ARG A 29 15.44 -4.32 20.26
C ARG A 29 14.97 -3.09 19.49
N ASN A 30 15.59 -1.93 19.71
CA ASN A 30 15.24 -0.72 18.98
C ASN A 30 15.55 -0.84 17.48
N ILE A 31 16.68 -1.48 17.15
CA ILE A 31 17.06 -1.79 15.77
C ILE A 31 16.05 -2.76 15.15
N GLU A 32 15.67 -3.81 15.86
CA GLU A 32 14.68 -4.80 15.40
C GLU A 32 13.33 -4.14 15.05
N ILE A 33 12.81 -3.30 15.94
CA ILE A 33 11.55 -2.56 15.72
C ILE A 33 11.70 -1.65 14.49
N SER A 34 12.79 -0.90 14.40
CA SER A 34 13.03 0.00 13.26
C SER A 34 13.11 -0.76 11.94
N ASN A 35 13.77 -1.91 11.93
CA ASN A 35 13.92 -2.75 10.75
C ASN A 35 12.57 -3.34 10.30
N SER A 36 11.75 -3.83 11.25
CA SER A 36 10.40 -4.32 10.95
C SER A 36 9.50 -3.22 10.36
N ILE A 37 9.58 -1.99 10.88
CA ILE A 37 8.85 -0.85 10.32
C ILE A 37 9.33 -0.53 8.90
N LEU A 38 10.65 -0.56 8.67
CA LEU A 38 11.23 -0.30 7.37
C LEU A 38 10.83 -1.35 6.34
N GLU A 39 10.87 -2.63 6.72
CA GLU A 39 10.44 -3.75 5.88
C GLU A 39 8.97 -3.60 5.45
N ASN A 40 8.09 -3.27 6.41
CA ASN A 40 6.69 -2.99 6.09
C ASN A 40 6.52 -1.81 5.12
N LYS A 41 7.31 -0.74 5.26
CA LYS A 41 7.28 0.39 4.32
C LYS A 41 7.74 -0.01 2.92
N ILE A 42 8.81 -0.81 2.82
CA ILE A 42 9.32 -1.33 1.55
C ILE A 42 8.26 -2.18 0.86
N ASN A 43 7.58 -3.06 1.60
CA ASN A 43 6.54 -3.92 1.05
C ASN A 43 5.34 -3.11 0.53
N LYS A 44 4.88 -2.10 1.27
CA LYS A 44 3.81 -1.19 0.80
C LYS A 44 4.19 -0.44 -0.47
N ILE A 45 5.43 0.05 -0.55
CA ILE A 45 5.91 0.74 -1.75
C ILE A 45 5.99 -0.24 -2.93
N ARG A 46 6.43 -1.47 -2.71
CA ARG A 46 6.47 -2.50 -3.75
C ARG A 46 5.07 -2.81 -4.29
N GLU A 47 4.08 -2.99 -3.42
CA GLU A 47 2.68 -3.17 -3.82
C GLU A 47 2.19 -2.00 -4.66
N GLN A 48 2.46 -0.76 -4.24
CA GLN A 48 2.10 0.44 -5.00
C GLN A 48 2.75 0.46 -6.40
N ILE A 49 4.04 0.08 -6.50
CA ILE A 49 4.76 0.01 -7.77
C ILE A 49 4.14 -1.03 -8.69
N ASP A 50 3.77 -2.19 -8.16
CA ASP A 50 3.14 -3.27 -8.94
C ASP A 50 1.78 -2.83 -9.48
N ILE A 51 0.96 -2.16 -8.66
CA ILE A 51 -0.31 -1.55 -9.09
C ILE A 51 -0.07 -0.52 -10.18
N ASN A 52 0.87 0.42 -9.97
CA ASN A 52 1.19 1.46 -10.95
C ASN A 52 1.69 0.87 -12.27
N LYS A 53 2.43 -0.24 -12.23
CA LYS A 53 2.89 -0.94 -13.43
C LYS A 53 1.74 -1.56 -14.20
N ILE A 54 0.77 -2.15 -13.50
CA ILE A 54 -0.45 -2.68 -14.10
C ILE A 54 -1.25 -1.55 -14.75
N GLU A 55 -1.50 -0.47 -14.01
CA GLU A 55 -2.20 0.72 -14.50
C GLU A 55 -1.51 1.29 -15.75
N TYR A 56 -0.20 1.51 -15.68
CA TYR A 56 0.59 1.95 -16.83
C TYR A 56 0.45 1.00 -18.01
N THR A 57 0.50 -0.31 -17.80
CA THR A 57 0.38 -1.28 -18.88
C THR A 57 -1.00 -1.21 -19.56
N PHE A 58 -2.08 -1.02 -18.80
CA PHE A 58 -3.42 -0.83 -19.37
C PHE A 58 -3.54 0.51 -20.12
N HIS A 59 -3.08 1.61 -19.54
CA HIS A 59 -3.15 2.94 -20.16
C HIS A 59 -2.16 3.15 -21.31
N THR A 60 -1.15 2.29 -21.45
CA THR A 60 -0.18 2.35 -22.56
C THR A 60 -0.41 1.24 -23.57
N ASN A 61 -1.40 0.35 -23.35
CA ASN A 61 -1.78 -0.66 -24.33
C ASN A 61 -2.61 0.01 -25.45
N PRO A 62 -2.07 0.10 -26.68
CA PRO A 62 -2.74 0.76 -27.79
C PRO A 62 -4.04 0.04 -28.20
N GLU A 63 -4.15 -1.28 -28.02
CA GLU A 63 -5.41 -2.00 -28.28
C GLU A 63 -6.47 -1.68 -27.23
N TYR A 64 -6.09 -1.56 -25.96
CA TYR A 64 -7.01 -1.14 -24.91
C TYR A 64 -7.50 0.28 -25.15
N LEU A 65 -6.59 1.21 -25.49
CA LEU A 65 -6.95 2.58 -25.84
C LEU A 65 -7.83 2.65 -27.09
N LYS A 66 -7.52 1.85 -28.12
CA LYS A 66 -8.32 1.76 -29.35
C LYS A 66 -9.72 1.24 -29.04
N LYS A 67 -9.83 0.18 -28.22
CA LYS A 67 -11.13 -0.37 -27.80
C LYS A 67 -11.90 0.61 -26.91
N LEU A 68 -11.24 1.34 -26.04
CA LEU A 68 -11.85 2.38 -25.21
C LEU A 68 -12.36 3.52 -26.09
N TYR A 69 -11.55 3.99 -27.04
CA TYR A 69 -11.95 4.98 -28.04
C TYR A 69 -13.14 4.49 -28.86
N GLU A 70 -13.09 3.26 -29.38
CA GLU A 70 -14.19 2.63 -30.11
C GLU A 70 -15.45 2.51 -29.25
N LEU A 71 -15.36 2.15 -27.97
CA LEU A 71 -16.53 2.07 -27.09
C LEU A 71 -17.20 3.44 -26.87
N TYR A 72 -16.40 4.52 -26.79
CA TYR A 72 -16.93 5.88 -26.61
C TYR A 72 -17.28 6.59 -27.93
N HIS A 73 -16.72 6.17 -29.08
CA HIS A 73 -16.92 6.83 -30.37
C HIS A 73 -17.74 5.99 -31.38
N GLN A 74 -17.81 4.66 -31.30
CA GLN A 74 -18.67 3.85 -32.18
C GLN A 74 -20.16 4.14 -31.95
N ASP A 75 -20.54 4.56 -30.75
CA ASP A 75 -21.91 5.01 -30.46
C ASP A 75 -22.20 6.43 -31.01
N ILE A 76 -21.20 7.15 -31.54
CA ILE A 76 -21.42 8.48 -32.14
C ILE A 76 -21.78 8.35 -33.62
N GLU A 77 -21.25 7.36 -34.34
CA GLU A 77 -21.47 7.21 -35.78
C GLU A 77 -22.72 6.37 -36.14
N ASN A 78 -23.19 5.49 -35.26
CA ASN A 78 -24.36 4.64 -35.50
C ASN A 78 -25.67 5.13 -34.85
N PHE A 79 -25.63 6.21 -34.07
CA PHE A 79 -26.85 6.84 -33.57
C PHE A 79 -27.29 7.96 -34.51
N GLN A 80 -28.24 7.62 -35.40
CA GLN A 80 -29.24 8.58 -35.86
C GLN A 80 -29.79 9.32 -34.63
N GLU A 81 -29.41 10.58 -34.43
CA GLU A 81 -30.04 11.58 -33.55
C GLU A 81 -30.81 11.02 -32.33
N SER A 82 -30.24 10.10 -31.55
CA SER A 82 -30.85 9.75 -30.26
C SER A 82 -30.42 10.82 -29.27
N LYS A 83 -31.03 11.98 -29.46
CA LYS A 83 -31.35 13.00 -28.47
C LYS A 83 -30.52 12.83 -27.19
N ILE A 84 -29.35 13.46 -27.15
CA ILE A 84 -28.57 13.63 -25.92
C ILE A 84 -29.53 14.24 -24.90
N ILE A 85 -30.00 13.42 -23.97
CA ILE A 85 -30.97 13.81 -22.97
C ILE A 85 -30.19 14.58 -21.92
N SER A 86 -30.51 15.86 -21.71
CA SER A 86 -29.80 16.63 -20.67
C SER A 86 -30.07 16.01 -19.28
N TYR A 87 -29.19 16.22 -18.31
CA TYR A 87 -29.39 15.75 -16.92
C TYR A 87 -30.78 16.12 -16.36
N ASN A 88 -31.31 17.28 -16.76
CA ASN A 88 -32.64 17.75 -16.37
C ASN A 88 -33.77 16.95 -17.04
N GLU A 89 -33.60 16.50 -18.28
CA GLU A 89 -34.55 15.64 -18.97
C GLU A 89 -34.50 14.18 -18.45
N PHE A 90 -33.33 13.70 -17.98
CA PHE A 90 -33.19 12.41 -17.31
C PHE A 90 -33.91 12.39 -15.95
N LEU A 91 -33.73 13.43 -15.14
CA LEU A 91 -34.45 13.60 -13.86
C LEU A 91 -35.98 13.62 -14.03
N ASN A 92 -36.47 14.13 -15.15
CA ASN A 92 -37.90 14.17 -15.47
C ASN A 92 -38.45 12.85 -16.06
N LYS A 93 -37.59 11.96 -16.57
CA LYS A 93 -37.95 10.61 -17.07
C LYS A 93 -38.06 9.59 -15.93
N GLY A 94 -38.68 10.03 -14.84
CA GLY A 94 -38.77 9.26 -13.61
C GLY A 94 -39.31 7.84 -13.78
N LYS A 95 -38.65 6.93 -13.04
CA LYS A 95 -39.24 5.82 -12.30
C LYS A 95 -39.63 4.51 -12.99
N THR A 96 -39.53 4.32 -14.31
CA THR A 96 -40.10 3.07 -14.87
C THR A 96 -39.17 1.90 -15.13
N ASN A 97 -37.84 2.00 -15.19
CA ASN A 97 -36.99 0.80 -15.33
C ASN A 97 -35.51 1.10 -15.02
N ILE A 98 -35.15 1.27 -13.73
CA ILE A 98 -33.74 1.27 -13.32
C ILE A 98 -33.49 -0.11 -12.70
N LEU A 99 -32.87 -1.01 -13.45
CA LEU A 99 -32.35 -2.27 -12.90
C LEU A 99 -31.08 -1.92 -12.12
N LEU A 100 -31.17 -1.96 -10.79
CA LEU A 100 -30.01 -1.94 -9.92
C LEU A 100 -29.29 -3.28 -10.06
N VAL A 101 -28.01 -3.24 -10.42
CA VAL A 101 -27.13 -4.40 -10.36
C VAL A 101 -26.53 -4.42 -8.97
N ASP A 102 -27.00 -5.35 -8.14
CA ASP A 102 -26.43 -5.59 -6.81
C ASP A 102 -25.09 -6.33 -6.95
N TYR A 103 -24.10 -5.89 -6.16
CA TYR A 103 -22.76 -6.47 -6.05
C TYR A 103 -22.73 -7.65 -5.09
#